data_AF-A0A8H6EUP6-F1
#
_entry.id   AF-A0A8H6EUP6-F1
#
_cell.length_a   1.000
_cell.length_b   1.000
_cell.length_c   1.000
_cell.angle_alpha   90.00
_cell.angle_beta   90.00
_cell.angle_gamma   90.00
#
_symmetry.space_group_name_H-M   'P 1'
#
loop_
_entity.id
_entity.type
_entity.pdbx_description
1 polymer ?
#
loop_
_entity_poly.entity_id
_entity_poly.type
_entity_poly.pdbx_seq_one_letter_code
_entity_poly.pdbx_strand_id
1 'polypeptide(L)'
;MGATKEKKAEYFLRLKQYVQDFKSVFVVGIDNVSSQQMHEVRKALRGEAVVVMGKNTMIRRALRNFVNEFPDYEKLMPYIRGNVGFIFTNGDLKHIKEVVLANQVAAPARPGAIAPCDVYVPAGNTGMEPGKTSFFQALGVPTKIARGTIEITSDVKILDKDQKVGPSEAQLLNMLKISPFTFAMSVIEVYDDGDIFPSSLLDITDDELVADFTEAVSNITKISLASGYPTVSAVSTHIINAYQDIVNLSLGSDYTFEGTEELKDRLEHPEKYAAAAPAPSEEKKEDQEEEKEG
;
A
#
# COMPACT_ATOMS: atom_id res chain seq x y z
N MET A 1 10.74 -4.93 39.24
CA MET A 1 9.69 -4.88 40.29
C MET A 1 8.35 -5.20 39.66
N GLY A 2 7.59 -6.16 40.21
CA GLY A 2 6.25 -6.45 39.73
C GLY A 2 5.29 -5.31 40.08
N ALA A 3 4.40 -4.92 39.16
CA ALA A 3 3.37 -3.93 39.45
C ALA A 3 2.55 -4.36 40.68
N THR A 4 2.36 -3.44 41.62
CA THR A 4 1.54 -3.63 42.81
C THR A 4 0.10 -3.97 42.41
N LYS A 5 -0.63 -4.68 43.30
CA LYS A 5 -2.01 -5.11 43.03
C LYS A 5 -2.92 -3.92 42.67
N GLU A 6 -2.69 -2.78 43.30
CA GLU A 6 -3.37 -1.51 43.05
C GLU A 6 -3.16 -1.02 41.61
N LYS A 7 -1.90 -0.91 41.14
CA LYS A 7 -1.59 -0.48 39.77
C LYS A 7 -2.20 -1.41 38.71
N LYS A 8 -2.32 -2.70 39.01
CA LYS A 8 -3.02 -3.65 38.13
C LYS A 8 -4.52 -3.37 38.10
N ALA A 9 -5.15 -3.10 39.24
CA ALA A 9 -6.56 -2.76 39.30
C ALA A 9 -6.86 -1.45 38.56
N GLU A 10 -6.03 -0.41 38.75
CA GLU A 10 -6.13 0.85 38.01
C GLU A 10 -6.02 0.65 36.50
N TYR A 11 -5.10 -0.21 36.04
CA TYR A 11 -4.96 -0.52 34.63
C TYR A 11 -6.22 -1.19 34.07
N PHE A 12 -6.84 -2.11 34.83
CA PHE A 12 -8.09 -2.76 34.41
C PHE A 12 -9.24 -1.76 34.31
N LEU A 13 -9.34 -0.81 35.24
CA LEU A 13 -10.36 0.25 35.19
C LEU A 13 -10.17 1.16 33.97
N ARG A 14 -8.94 1.59 33.69
CA ARG A 14 -8.64 2.40 32.49
C ARG A 14 -8.94 1.65 31.19
N LEU A 15 -8.58 0.36 31.13
CA LEU A 15 -8.86 -0.45 29.94
C LEU A 15 -10.36 -0.63 29.76
N LYS A 16 -11.12 -0.81 30.84
CA LYS A 16 -12.59 -0.87 30.79
C LYS A 16 -13.19 0.43 30.26
N GLN A 17 -12.69 1.58 30.73
CA GLN A 17 -13.13 2.89 30.23
C GLN A 17 -12.89 3.03 28.72
N TYR A 18 -11.70 2.69 28.24
CA TYR A 18 -11.42 2.79 26.80
C TYR A 18 -12.24 1.83 25.94
N VAL A 19 -12.55 0.64 26.43
CA VAL A 19 -13.46 -0.30 25.74
C VAL A 19 -14.89 0.24 25.69
N GLN A 20 -15.30 1.08 26.64
CA GLN A 20 -16.63 1.70 26.67
C GLN A 20 -16.70 3.00 25.85
N ASP A 21 -15.65 3.80 25.90
CA ASP A 21 -15.61 5.12 25.27
C ASP A 21 -15.32 5.05 23.76
N PHE A 22 -14.64 3.99 23.31
CA PHE A 22 -14.22 3.82 21.93
C PHE A 22 -14.87 2.60 21.27
N LYS A 23 -15.35 2.81 20.03
CA LYS A 23 -15.98 1.76 19.21
C LYS A 23 -14.96 0.85 18.56
N SER A 24 -13.90 1.45 18.00
CA SER A 24 -12.94 0.75 17.16
C SER A 24 -11.59 0.58 17.86
N VAL A 25 -10.95 -0.56 17.62
CA VAL A 25 -9.67 -0.93 18.24
C VAL A 25 -8.72 -1.53 17.21
N PHE A 26 -7.54 -0.93 17.05
CA PHE A 26 -6.46 -1.50 16.26
C PHE A 26 -5.55 -2.36 17.14
N VAL A 27 -5.27 -3.59 16.69
CA VAL A 27 -4.20 -4.43 17.23
C VAL A 27 -2.94 -4.18 16.40
N VAL A 28 -1.93 -3.60 17.04
CA VAL A 28 -0.72 -3.11 16.36
C VAL A 28 0.49 -3.90 16.82
N GLY A 29 1.30 -4.38 15.89
CA GLY A 29 2.62 -4.97 16.12
C GLY A 29 3.69 -3.88 16.26
N ILE A 30 4.48 -3.95 17.33
CA ILE A 30 5.44 -2.90 17.71
C ILE A 30 6.86 -3.49 17.74
N ASP A 31 7.16 -4.37 16.78
CA ASP A 31 8.49 -4.97 16.65
C ASP A 31 9.48 -3.98 16.04
N ASN A 32 10.66 -3.86 16.69
CA ASN A 32 11.73 -2.94 16.28
C ASN A 32 11.37 -1.44 16.27
N VAL A 33 10.28 -1.06 16.95
CA VAL A 33 9.85 0.34 17.07
C VAL A 33 10.58 1.04 18.22
N SER A 34 11.14 2.21 17.95
CA SER A 34 11.83 3.04 18.94
C SER A 34 10.85 3.74 19.89
N SER A 35 11.27 4.00 21.13
CA SER A 35 10.47 4.80 22.07
C SER A 35 10.14 6.19 21.52
N GLN A 36 11.05 6.79 20.75
CA GLN A 36 10.81 8.09 20.12
C GLN A 36 9.70 8.02 19.07
N GLN A 37 9.69 6.96 18.24
CA GLN A 37 8.62 6.71 17.26
C GLN A 37 7.26 6.56 17.95
N MET A 38 7.21 5.80 19.05
CA MET A 38 5.99 5.68 19.86
C MET A 38 5.52 7.03 20.40
N HIS A 39 6.45 7.90 20.79
CA HIS A 39 6.11 9.24 21.27
C HIS A 39 5.62 10.16 20.15
N GLU A 40 6.18 10.07 18.96
CA GLU A 40 5.75 10.82 17.77
C GLU A 40 4.37 10.37 17.32
N VAL A 41 4.12 9.06 17.22
CA VAL A 41 2.80 8.55 16.86
C VAL A 41 1.76 8.90 17.91
N ARG A 42 2.11 8.83 19.21
CA ARG A 42 1.22 9.33 20.27
C ARG A 42 0.94 10.83 20.16
N LYS A 43 1.85 11.64 19.64
CA LYS A 43 1.60 13.07 19.40
C LYS A 43 0.69 13.27 18.19
N ALA A 44 0.91 12.52 17.12
CA ALA A 44 0.12 12.57 15.91
C ALA A 44 -1.34 12.16 16.17
N LEU A 45 -1.54 11.13 16.98
CA LEU A 45 -2.88 10.61 17.32
C LEU A 45 -3.60 11.39 18.44
N ARG A 46 -3.01 12.44 19.01
CA ARG A 46 -3.64 13.21 20.10
C ARG A 46 -4.94 13.86 19.63
N GLY A 47 -6.02 13.55 20.34
CA GLY A 47 -7.35 14.10 20.07
C GLY A 47 -8.26 13.10 19.35
N GLU A 48 -7.69 12.21 18.54
CA GLU A 48 -8.46 11.26 17.72
C GLU A 48 -8.35 9.81 18.23
N ALA A 49 -7.19 9.42 18.76
CA ALA A 49 -6.97 8.05 19.21
C ALA A 49 -6.05 7.97 20.44
N VAL A 50 -6.22 6.89 21.21
CA VAL A 50 -5.44 6.63 22.42
C VAL A 50 -4.66 5.33 22.27
N VAL A 51 -3.34 5.44 22.33
CA VAL A 51 -2.43 4.28 22.28
C VAL A 51 -2.21 3.71 23.68
N VAL A 52 -2.59 2.45 23.88
CA VAL A 52 -2.46 1.71 25.14
C VAL A 52 -1.54 0.51 24.95
N MET A 53 -0.51 0.45 25.79
CA MET A 53 0.44 -0.66 25.85
C MET A 53 0.23 -1.44 27.14
N GLY A 54 0.30 -2.76 27.08
CA GLY A 54 0.25 -3.58 28.28
C GLY A 54 0.68 -5.02 28.07
N LYS A 55 0.87 -5.72 29.18
CA LYS A 55 1.33 -7.12 29.16
C LYS A 55 0.20 -8.03 28.66
N ASN A 56 0.47 -8.87 27.66
CA ASN A 56 -0.53 -9.71 27.00
C ASN A 56 -1.33 -10.58 27.99
N THR A 57 -0.67 -11.13 29.01
CA THR A 57 -1.37 -11.95 30.02
C THR A 57 -2.31 -11.14 30.91
N MET A 58 -2.01 -9.85 31.16
CA MET A 58 -2.89 -8.96 31.90
C MET A 58 -4.08 -8.54 31.04
N ILE A 59 -3.84 -8.17 29.78
CA ILE A 59 -4.90 -7.74 28.85
C ILE A 59 -5.86 -8.90 28.57
N ARG A 60 -5.35 -10.10 28.28
CA ARG A 60 -6.20 -11.30 28.12
C ARG A 60 -7.03 -11.60 29.36
N ARG A 61 -6.50 -11.37 30.57
CA ARG A 61 -7.27 -11.53 31.81
C ARG A 61 -8.33 -10.45 31.97
N ALA A 62 -8.03 -9.21 31.61
CA ALA A 62 -8.99 -8.10 31.67
C ALA A 62 -10.15 -8.34 30.70
N LEU A 63 -9.86 -8.66 29.43
CA LEU A 63 -10.89 -8.93 28.42
C LEU A 63 -11.80 -10.10 28.83
N ARG A 64 -11.26 -11.20 29.37
CA ARG A 64 -12.07 -12.31 29.91
C ARG A 64 -13.06 -11.89 31.00
N ASN A 65 -12.67 -10.94 31.85
CA ASN A 65 -13.59 -10.43 32.87
C ASN A 65 -14.69 -9.54 32.27
N PHE A 66 -14.42 -8.92 31.10
CA PHE A 66 -15.35 -8.05 30.40
C PHE A 66 -16.27 -8.80 29.44
N VAL A 67 -16.01 -10.07 29.12
CA VAL A 67 -16.84 -10.90 28.22
C VAL A 67 -18.32 -10.91 28.62
N ASN A 68 -18.62 -10.85 29.92
CA ASN A 68 -20.02 -10.81 30.39
C ASN A 68 -20.75 -9.52 30.00
N GLU A 69 -20.03 -8.41 29.87
CA GLU A 69 -20.59 -7.10 29.51
C GLU A 69 -20.43 -6.81 28.00
N PHE A 70 -19.31 -7.25 27.42
CA PHE A 70 -18.94 -7.06 26.01
C PHE A 70 -18.44 -8.39 25.44
N PRO A 71 -19.34 -9.25 24.93
CA PRO A 71 -18.98 -10.59 24.46
C PRO A 71 -18.09 -10.55 23.21
N ASP A 72 -18.19 -9.51 22.39
CA ASP A 72 -17.53 -9.45 21.09
C ASP A 72 -15.99 -9.35 21.19
N TYR A 73 -15.47 -8.80 22.29
CA TYR A 73 -14.03 -8.72 22.56
C TYR A 73 -13.39 -10.09 22.83
N GLU A 74 -14.18 -11.16 22.99
CA GLU A 74 -13.65 -12.52 23.06
C GLU A 74 -12.89 -12.88 21.78
N LYS A 75 -13.39 -12.43 20.62
CA LYS A 75 -12.80 -12.66 19.30
C LYS A 75 -11.39 -12.04 19.17
N LEU A 76 -11.05 -11.01 19.95
CA LEU A 76 -9.74 -10.36 19.93
C LEU A 76 -8.63 -11.16 20.62
N MET A 77 -8.97 -12.08 21.53
CA MET A 77 -7.98 -12.82 22.34
C MET A 77 -6.91 -13.59 21.55
N PRO A 78 -7.21 -14.26 20.42
CA PRO A 78 -6.23 -15.02 19.65
C PRO A 78 -5.09 -14.15 19.11
N TYR A 79 -5.39 -12.89 18.79
CA TYR A 79 -4.47 -11.94 18.15
C TYR A 79 -3.53 -11.23 19.14
N ILE A 80 -3.74 -11.40 20.46
CA ILE A 80 -2.89 -10.82 21.52
C ILE A 80 -1.63 -11.67 21.77
N ARG A 81 -0.79 -11.79 20.74
CA ARG A 81 0.46 -12.58 20.76
C ARG A 81 1.64 -11.76 20.24
N GLY A 82 2.84 -12.02 20.76
CA GLY A 82 4.02 -11.23 20.42
C GLY A 82 4.03 -9.86 21.08
N ASN A 83 4.71 -8.91 20.46
CA ASN A 83 4.86 -7.54 20.95
C ASN A 83 3.74 -6.66 20.36
N VAL A 84 2.60 -6.63 21.03
CA VAL A 84 1.38 -5.97 20.57
C VAL A 84 0.97 -4.79 21.44
N GLY A 85 0.40 -3.78 20.80
CA GLY A 85 -0.27 -2.63 21.40
C GLY A 85 -1.70 -2.48 20.88
N PHE A 86 -2.47 -1.66 21.58
CA PHE A 86 -3.85 -1.33 21.20
C PHE A 86 -3.95 0.17 20.92
N ILE A 87 -4.64 0.53 19.84
CA ILE A 87 -5.02 1.92 19.56
C ILE A 87 -6.54 1.98 19.55
N PHE A 88 -7.10 2.71 20.51
CA PHE A 88 -8.54 2.91 20.62
C PHE A 88 -8.93 4.20 19.92
N THR A 89 -10.01 4.18 19.14
CA THR A 89 -10.47 5.35 18.41
C THR A 89 -11.96 5.29 18.07
N ASN A 90 -12.52 6.47 17.80
CA ASN A 90 -13.85 6.71 17.24
C ASN A 90 -13.79 7.42 15.88
N GLY A 91 -12.59 7.70 15.38
CA GLY A 91 -12.36 8.38 14.11
C GLY A 91 -12.41 7.43 12.92
N ASP A 92 -12.08 7.94 11.75
CA ASP A 92 -12.02 7.16 10.52
C ASP A 92 -10.83 6.18 10.53
N LEU A 93 -11.10 4.92 10.20
CA LEU A 93 -10.15 3.82 10.29
C LEU A 93 -9.03 3.96 9.26
N LYS A 94 -9.38 4.42 8.04
CA LYS A 94 -8.40 4.62 6.96
C LYS A 94 -7.39 5.70 7.36
N HIS A 95 -7.89 6.85 7.82
CA HIS A 95 -7.04 7.96 8.24
C HIS A 95 -6.07 7.56 9.37
N ILE A 96 -6.54 6.83 10.38
CA ILE A 96 -5.70 6.43 11.51
C ILE A 96 -4.64 5.43 11.08
N LYS A 97 -4.99 4.51 10.19
CA LYS A 97 -4.01 3.57 9.61
C LYS A 97 -2.94 4.32 8.83
N GLU A 98 -3.30 5.30 8.01
CA GLU A 98 -2.35 6.14 7.29
C GLU A 98 -1.41 6.90 8.23
N VAL A 99 -1.94 7.53 9.30
CA VAL A 99 -1.11 8.25 10.29
C VAL A 99 -0.14 7.30 11.00
N VAL A 100 -0.57 6.08 11.31
CA VAL A 100 0.30 5.06 11.93
C VAL A 100 1.38 4.60 10.97
N LEU A 101 1.06 4.38 9.69
CA LEU A 101 1.98 3.92 8.67
C LEU A 101 2.90 5.02 8.13
N ALA A 102 2.50 6.29 8.17
CA ALA A 102 3.29 7.43 7.71
C ALA A 102 4.52 7.68 8.58
N ASN A 103 4.46 7.32 9.86
CA ASN A 103 5.57 7.45 10.80
C ASN A 103 6.58 6.30 10.65
N GLN A 104 7.17 6.20 9.45
CA GLN A 104 8.26 5.27 9.17
C GLN A 104 9.59 5.93 9.50
N VAL A 105 10.44 5.20 10.20
CA VAL A 105 11.79 5.68 10.52
C VAL A 105 12.80 4.67 10.03
N ALA A 106 13.81 5.19 9.34
CA ALA A 106 14.94 4.41 8.91
C ALA A 106 15.74 3.92 10.12
N ALA A 107 16.03 2.63 10.13
CA ALA A 107 16.69 1.93 11.21
C ALA A 107 17.96 1.24 10.72
N PRO A 108 19.02 1.25 11.53
CA PRO A 108 20.25 0.55 11.21
C PRO A 108 20.04 -0.96 11.26
N ALA A 109 20.73 -1.67 10.37
CA ALA A 109 20.75 -3.13 10.38
C ALA A 109 21.45 -3.62 11.66
N ARG A 110 20.76 -4.50 12.41
CA ARG A 110 21.29 -5.11 13.63
C ARG A 110 21.85 -6.50 13.32
N PRO A 111 23.00 -6.89 13.90
CA PRO A 111 23.56 -8.22 13.70
C PRO A 111 22.59 -9.28 14.20
N GLY A 112 22.37 -10.33 13.40
CA GLY A 112 21.45 -11.43 13.69
C GLY A 112 19.97 -11.14 13.43
N ALA A 113 19.60 -9.91 13.03
CA ALA A 113 18.25 -9.62 12.56
C ALA A 113 18.00 -10.25 11.19
N ILE A 114 16.74 -10.52 10.86
CA ILE A 114 16.31 -10.99 9.54
C ILE A 114 16.04 -9.74 8.68
N ALA A 115 16.59 -9.71 7.47
CA ALA A 115 16.40 -8.60 6.53
C ALA A 115 14.98 -8.63 5.91
N PRO A 116 14.13 -7.61 6.14
CA PRO A 116 12.79 -7.57 5.53
C PRO A 116 12.80 -7.24 4.03
N CYS A 117 13.86 -6.59 3.56
CA CYS A 117 14.05 -6.18 2.17
C CYS A 117 15.51 -6.43 1.75
N ASP A 118 15.71 -6.53 0.44
CA ASP A 118 17.02 -6.59 -0.17
C ASP A 118 17.84 -5.32 0.11
N VAL A 119 19.12 -5.47 0.48
CA VAL A 119 19.99 -4.33 0.81
C VAL A 119 21.08 -4.15 -0.24
N TYR A 120 21.12 -2.96 -0.82
CA TYR A 120 22.11 -2.54 -1.80
C TYR A 120 23.01 -1.46 -1.22
N VAL A 121 24.28 -1.50 -1.60
CA VAL A 121 25.21 -0.39 -1.35
C VAL A 121 25.48 0.32 -2.67
N PRO A 122 25.19 1.64 -2.76
CA PRO A 122 25.38 2.40 -3.99
C PRO A 122 26.87 2.67 -4.26
N ALA A 123 27.20 2.80 -5.54
CA ALA A 123 28.49 3.24 -6.04
C ALA A 123 28.70 4.73 -5.68
N GLY A 124 29.94 5.07 -5.36
CA GLY A 124 30.31 6.43 -5.01
C GLY A 124 31.38 6.51 -3.93
N ASN A 125 31.77 7.75 -3.64
CA ASN A 125 32.81 8.04 -2.66
C ASN A 125 32.26 7.91 -1.23
N THR A 126 32.89 7.07 -0.42
CA THR A 126 32.48 6.84 0.97
C THR A 126 33.00 7.89 1.93
N GLY A 127 34.01 8.69 1.52
CA GLY A 127 34.65 9.69 2.37
C GLY A 127 35.51 9.09 3.50
N MET A 128 35.74 7.77 3.50
CA MET A 128 36.52 7.07 4.52
C MET A 128 38.01 7.03 4.15
N GLU A 129 38.85 7.08 5.19
CA GLU A 129 40.31 6.92 5.06
C GLU A 129 40.70 5.50 4.56
N PRO A 130 41.81 5.36 3.81
CA PRO A 130 42.18 4.12 3.13
C PRO A 130 42.56 2.95 4.06
N GLY A 131 42.69 3.18 5.36
CA GLY A 131 43.07 2.14 6.34
C GLY A 131 42.01 1.04 6.56
N LYS A 132 40.76 1.25 6.12
CA LYS A 132 39.63 0.32 6.36
C LYS A 132 39.16 -0.44 5.12
N THR A 133 39.95 -0.47 4.04
CA THR A 133 39.60 -1.17 2.79
C THR A 133 39.40 -2.67 2.95
N SER A 134 40.03 -3.30 3.94
CA SER A 134 39.91 -4.74 4.21
C SER A 134 38.47 -5.19 4.50
N PHE A 135 37.65 -4.35 5.13
CA PHE A 135 36.25 -4.67 5.43
C PHE A 135 35.38 -4.78 4.18
N PHE A 136 35.61 -3.92 3.19
CA PHE A 136 34.87 -3.93 1.93
C PHE A 136 35.24 -5.14 1.07
N GLN A 137 36.53 -5.48 1.02
CA GLN A 137 37.03 -6.64 0.29
C GLN A 137 36.54 -7.96 0.88
N ALA A 138 36.48 -8.06 2.22
CA ALA A 138 35.97 -9.26 2.90
C ALA A 138 34.50 -9.56 2.59
N LEU A 139 33.72 -8.53 2.24
CA LEU A 139 32.30 -8.63 1.89
C LEU A 139 32.06 -8.66 0.37
N GLY A 140 33.13 -8.77 -0.44
CA GLY A 140 33.02 -8.83 -1.89
C GLY A 140 32.57 -7.52 -2.55
N VAL A 141 32.62 -6.39 -1.83
CA VAL A 141 32.28 -5.08 -2.39
C VAL A 141 33.50 -4.52 -3.14
N PRO A 142 33.40 -4.29 -4.46
CA PRO A 142 34.53 -3.79 -5.24
C PRO A 142 34.77 -2.31 -4.92
N THR A 143 35.93 -2.03 -4.33
CA THR A 143 36.34 -0.67 -3.93
C THR A 143 37.71 -0.31 -4.50
N LYS A 144 37.88 0.95 -4.87
CA LYS A 144 39.15 1.53 -5.33
C LYS A 144 39.50 2.75 -4.47
N ILE A 145 40.79 2.99 -4.25
CA ILE A 145 41.25 4.21 -3.59
C ILE A 145 41.35 5.30 -4.65
N ALA A 146 40.54 6.35 -4.51
CA ALA A 146 40.54 7.51 -5.39
C ALA A 146 40.66 8.79 -4.55
N ARG A 147 41.58 9.69 -4.93
CA ARG A 147 41.78 10.99 -4.24
C ARG A 147 42.01 10.88 -2.72
N GLY A 148 42.60 9.78 -2.26
CA GLY A 148 42.88 9.56 -0.84
C GLY A 148 41.69 9.05 -0.01
N THR A 149 40.54 8.77 -0.62
CA THR A 149 39.37 8.16 0.03
C THR A 149 38.95 6.86 -0.66
N ILE A 150 38.16 6.02 0.03
CA ILE A 150 37.64 4.77 -0.53
C ILE A 150 36.39 5.06 -1.39
N GLU A 151 36.41 4.63 -2.65
CA GLU A 151 35.31 4.76 -3.61
C GLU A 151 34.80 3.37 -4.02
N ILE A 152 33.48 3.19 -4.00
CA ILE A 152 32.81 1.94 -4.42
C ILE A 152 32.58 2.02 -5.93
N THR A 153 33.03 1.01 -6.68
CA THR A 153 33.03 1.07 -8.16
C THR A 153 31.68 0.77 -8.80
N SER A 154 30.87 -0.09 -8.17
CA SER A 154 29.58 -0.53 -8.69
C SER A 154 28.63 -0.87 -7.55
N ASP A 155 27.33 -0.74 -7.80
CA ASP A 155 26.29 -1.13 -6.87
C ASP A 155 26.34 -2.64 -6.64
N VAL A 156 26.40 -3.07 -5.38
CA VAL A 156 26.42 -4.49 -5.01
C VAL A 156 25.36 -4.77 -3.97
N LYS A 157 24.64 -5.88 -4.17
CA LYS A 157 23.69 -6.43 -3.21
C LYS A 157 24.46 -7.13 -2.09
N ILE A 158 24.30 -6.67 -0.85
CA ILE A 158 24.98 -7.26 0.32
C ILE A 158 24.11 -8.32 0.98
N LEU A 159 22.80 -8.08 1.05
CA LEU A 159 21.85 -8.96 1.74
C LEU A 159 20.65 -9.27 0.84
N ASP A 160 20.27 -10.54 0.83
CA ASP A 160 18.99 -10.99 0.30
C ASP A 160 17.88 -10.84 1.36
N LYS A 161 16.65 -10.68 0.89
CA LYS A 161 15.45 -10.75 1.71
C LYS A 161 15.41 -12.08 2.48
N ASP A 162 15.02 -11.98 3.74
CA ASP A 162 14.93 -13.08 4.72
C ASP A 162 16.27 -13.72 5.14
N GLN A 163 17.40 -13.14 4.71
CA GLN A 163 18.73 -13.53 5.19
C GLN A 163 19.03 -12.90 6.56
N LYS A 164 19.78 -13.63 7.39
CA LYS A 164 20.28 -13.10 8.67
C LYS A 164 21.46 -12.16 8.42
N VAL A 165 21.38 -10.97 9.00
CA VAL A 165 22.43 -9.95 8.90
C VAL A 165 23.68 -10.39 9.66
N GLY A 166 24.81 -10.51 8.97
CA GLY A 166 26.10 -10.78 9.58
C GLY A 166 26.64 -9.58 10.37
N PRO A 167 27.50 -9.80 11.39
CA PRO A 167 28.08 -8.71 12.16
C PRO A 167 28.94 -7.76 11.32
N SER A 168 29.70 -8.30 10.35
CA SER A 168 30.52 -7.51 9.43
C SER A 168 29.70 -6.63 8.49
N GLU A 169 28.58 -7.17 7.97
CA GLU A 169 27.66 -6.46 7.07
C GLU A 169 26.94 -5.31 7.80
N ALA A 170 26.41 -5.59 8.99
CA ALA A 170 25.80 -4.56 9.84
C ALA A 170 26.80 -3.45 10.17
N GLN A 171 28.04 -3.81 10.50
CA GLN A 171 29.06 -2.82 10.84
C GLN A 171 29.44 -1.95 9.63
N LEU A 172 29.57 -2.54 8.44
CA LEU A 172 29.81 -1.78 7.20
C LEU A 172 28.69 -0.79 6.92
N LEU A 173 27.43 -1.24 6.97
CA LEU A 173 26.26 -0.37 6.72
C LEU A 173 26.20 0.78 7.73
N ASN A 174 26.51 0.51 9.00
CA ASN A 174 26.60 1.54 10.04
C ASN A 174 27.75 2.53 9.77
N MET A 175 28.91 2.08 9.28
CA MET A 175 30.02 2.97 8.91
C MET A 175 29.66 3.86 7.71
N LEU A 176 28.95 3.32 6.72
CA LEU A 176 28.45 4.08 5.58
C LEU A 176 27.26 4.98 5.91
N LYS A 177 26.73 4.92 7.15
CA LYS A 177 25.51 5.62 7.58
C LYS A 177 24.28 5.26 6.73
N ILE A 178 24.27 4.07 6.16
CA ILE A 178 23.12 3.54 5.40
C ILE A 178 22.24 2.79 6.39
N SER A 179 20.99 3.22 6.50
CA SER A 179 19.96 2.56 7.31
C SER A 179 18.94 1.92 6.38
N PRO A 180 19.11 0.63 6.03
CA PRO A 180 18.38 0.02 4.92
C PRO A 180 16.96 -0.40 5.26
N PHE A 181 16.59 -0.47 6.54
CA PHE A 181 15.29 -0.95 6.97
C PHE A 181 14.43 0.21 7.43
N THR A 182 13.21 0.32 6.92
CA THR A 182 12.18 1.16 7.52
C THR A 182 11.37 0.31 8.47
N PHE A 183 11.35 0.68 9.75
CA PHE A 183 10.40 0.09 10.69
C PHE A 183 9.28 1.08 10.93
N ALA A 184 8.07 0.58 10.75
CA ALA A 184 6.82 1.24 11.08
C ALA A 184 6.04 0.33 12.03
N MET A 185 5.11 0.91 12.77
CA MET A 185 4.12 0.11 13.46
C MET A 185 3.23 -0.60 12.44
N SER A 186 3.11 -1.92 12.56
CA SER A 186 2.28 -2.73 11.66
C SER A 186 0.90 -2.92 12.26
N VAL A 187 -0.15 -2.66 11.49
CA VAL A 187 -1.52 -2.99 11.91
C VAL A 187 -1.78 -4.46 11.56
N ILE A 188 -2.06 -5.28 12.58
CA ILE A 188 -2.31 -6.71 12.40
C ILE A 188 -3.80 -6.92 12.10
N GLU A 189 -4.65 -6.53 13.04
CA GLU A 189 -6.10 -6.68 12.96
C GLU A 189 -6.77 -5.40 13.45
N VAL A 190 -7.98 -5.18 12.97
CA VAL A 190 -8.85 -4.09 13.40
C VAL A 190 -10.16 -4.69 13.89
N TYR A 191 -10.61 -4.19 15.03
CA TYR A 191 -11.92 -4.48 15.57
C TYR A 191 -12.81 -3.25 15.39
N ASP A 192 -14.01 -3.45 14.87
CA ASP A 192 -15.01 -2.40 14.73
C ASP A 192 -16.40 -2.98 15.00
N ASP A 193 -17.13 -2.39 15.96
CA ASP A 193 -18.52 -2.73 16.32
C ASP A 193 -18.87 -4.25 16.34
N GLY A 194 -17.92 -5.08 16.79
CA GLY A 194 -18.11 -6.54 16.99
C GLY A 194 -17.48 -7.44 15.93
N ASP A 195 -17.01 -6.87 14.83
CA ASP A 195 -16.31 -7.56 13.76
C ASP A 195 -14.81 -7.35 13.83
N ILE A 196 -14.06 -8.35 13.38
CA ILE A 196 -12.60 -8.30 13.29
C ILE A 196 -12.22 -8.55 11.84
N PHE A 197 -11.39 -7.66 11.31
CA PHE A 197 -10.86 -7.80 9.97
C PHE A 197 -9.36 -7.52 9.93
N PRO A 198 -8.65 -8.21 9.01
CA PRO A 198 -7.24 -7.96 8.79
C PRO A 198 -7.05 -6.57 8.18
N SER A 199 -5.90 -5.98 8.44
CA SER A 199 -5.57 -4.64 7.94
C SER A 199 -5.65 -4.51 6.42
N SER A 200 -5.44 -5.60 5.68
CA SER A 200 -5.53 -5.64 4.21
C SER A 200 -6.89 -5.21 3.66
N LEU A 201 -7.99 -5.42 4.40
CA LEU A 201 -9.32 -4.99 3.94
C LEU A 201 -9.50 -3.47 3.97
N LEU A 202 -8.69 -2.74 4.75
CA LEU A 202 -8.71 -1.28 4.76
C LEU A 202 -7.94 -0.66 3.59
N ASP A 203 -7.09 -1.44 2.90
CA ASP A 203 -6.31 -0.96 1.75
C ASP A 203 -7.09 -0.96 0.44
N ILE A 204 -8.38 -1.35 0.46
CA ILE A 204 -9.25 -1.32 -0.71
C ILE A 204 -9.43 0.15 -1.13
N THR A 205 -8.97 0.44 -2.33
CA THR A 205 -9.06 1.77 -2.93
C THR A 205 -10.43 1.97 -3.57
N ASP A 206 -10.88 3.23 -3.60
CA ASP A 206 -12.17 3.55 -4.23
C ASP A 206 -12.11 3.31 -5.75
N ASP A 207 -10.92 3.37 -6.35
CA ASP A 207 -10.67 3.07 -7.76
C ASP A 207 -10.95 1.60 -8.10
N GLU A 208 -10.53 0.67 -7.23
CA GLU A 208 -10.85 -0.77 -7.38
C GLU A 208 -12.35 -1.01 -7.32
N LEU A 209 -13.06 -0.33 -6.41
CA LEU A 209 -14.52 -0.44 -6.32
C LEU A 209 -15.19 0.10 -7.59
N VAL A 210 -14.73 1.24 -8.12
CA VAL A 210 -15.25 1.78 -9.37
C VAL A 210 -14.99 0.81 -10.53
N ALA A 211 -13.82 0.19 -10.60
CA ALA A 211 -13.51 -0.82 -11.61
C ALA A 211 -14.50 -1.99 -11.54
N ASP A 212 -14.72 -2.57 -10.36
CA ASP A 212 -15.68 -3.67 -10.16
C ASP A 212 -17.11 -3.27 -10.54
N PHE A 213 -17.55 -2.06 -10.17
CA PHE A 213 -18.86 -1.55 -10.55
C PHE A 213 -18.98 -1.35 -12.07
N THR A 214 -17.95 -0.83 -12.73
CA THR A 214 -17.96 -0.65 -14.19
C THR A 214 -17.96 -2.00 -14.91
N GLU A 215 -17.26 -3.00 -14.39
CA GLU A 215 -17.31 -4.36 -14.91
C GLU A 215 -18.70 -4.96 -14.73
N ALA A 216 -19.31 -4.82 -13.54
CA ALA A 216 -20.66 -5.29 -13.27
C ALA A 216 -21.69 -4.63 -14.21
N VAL A 217 -21.60 -3.31 -14.42
CA VAL A 217 -22.43 -2.58 -15.38
C VAL A 217 -22.20 -3.10 -16.80
N SER A 218 -20.94 -3.35 -17.20
CA SER A 218 -20.62 -3.92 -18.51
C SER A 218 -21.20 -5.32 -18.70
N ASN A 219 -21.26 -6.12 -17.64
CA ASN A 219 -21.82 -7.47 -17.68
C ASN A 219 -23.35 -7.42 -17.77
N ILE A 220 -23.98 -6.49 -17.05
CA ILE A 220 -25.42 -6.23 -17.16
C ILE A 220 -25.78 -5.75 -18.57
N THR A 221 -25.00 -4.85 -19.17
CA THR A 221 -25.25 -4.40 -20.55
C THR A 221 -25.09 -5.52 -21.56
N LYS A 222 -24.07 -6.38 -21.43
CA LYS A 222 -23.91 -7.60 -22.26
C LYS A 222 -25.12 -8.53 -22.13
N ILE A 223 -25.63 -8.75 -20.92
CA ILE A 223 -26.82 -9.59 -20.69
C ILE A 223 -28.07 -8.96 -21.32
N SER A 224 -28.25 -7.64 -21.16
CA SER A 224 -29.38 -6.90 -21.78
C SER A 224 -29.33 -6.96 -23.29
N LEU A 225 -28.13 -6.90 -23.89
CA LEU A 225 -27.90 -7.04 -25.32
C LEU A 225 -28.24 -8.46 -25.80
N ALA A 226 -27.72 -9.50 -25.14
CA ALA A 226 -27.94 -10.89 -25.53
C ALA A 226 -29.40 -11.33 -25.36
N SER A 227 -30.10 -10.83 -24.34
CA SER A 227 -31.51 -11.16 -24.08
C SER A 227 -32.50 -10.38 -24.95
N GLY A 228 -32.03 -9.39 -25.73
CA GLY A 228 -32.89 -8.53 -26.54
C GLY A 228 -33.83 -7.64 -25.72
N TYR A 229 -33.56 -7.46 -24.42
CA TYR A 229 -34.39 -6.62 -23.56
C TYR A 229 -33.98 -5.15 -23.71
N PRO A 230 -34.88 -4.25 -24.18
CA PRO A 230 -34.54 -2.85 -24.41
C PRO A 230 -34.62 -2.05 -23.11
N THR A 231 -33.49 -1.95 -22.40
CA THR A 231 -33.30 -0.98 -21.31
C THR A 231 -32.83 0.36 -21.88
N VAL A 232 -33.09 1.48 -21.17
CA VAL A 232 -32.76 2.85 -21.66
C VAL A 232 -31.29 2.96 -22.10
N SER A 233 -30.37 2.30 -21.40
CA SER A 233 -28.95 2.29 -21.73
C SER A 233 -28.57 1.35 -22.88
N ALA A 234 -29.41 0.37 -23.21
CA ALA A 234 -29.13 -0.64 -24.24
C ALA A 234 -29.86 -0.37 -25.58
N VAL A 235 -30.85 0.52 -25.64
CA VAL A 235 -31.61 0.77 -26.89
C VAL A 235 -30.69 1.26 -28.02
N SER A 236 -29.75 2.16 -27.72
CA SER A 236 -28.82 2.68 -28.73
C SER A 236 -27.90 1.59 -29.30
N THR A 237 -27.39 0.72 -28.43
CA THR A 237 -26.51 -0.38 -28.82
C THR A 237 -27.26 -1.48 -29.57
N HIS A 238 -28.54 -1.74 -29.24
CA HIS A 238 -29.41 -2.65 -30.02
C HIS A 238 -29.59 -2.19 -31.47
N ILE A 239 -29.82 -0.89 -31.70
CA ILE A 239 -29.99 -0.33 -33.06
C ILE A 239 -28.68 -0.45 -33.86
N ILE A 240 -27.54 -0.17 -33.21
CA ILE A 240 -26.21 -0.27 -33.84
C ILE A 240 -25.89 -1.72 -34.21
N ASN A 241 -26.17 -2.69 -33.32
CA ASN A 241 -25.93 -4.10 -33.60
C ASN A 241 -26.79 -4.60 -34.77
N ALA A 242 -28.08 -4.22 -34.81
CA ALA A 242 -28.95 -4.58 -35.93
C ALA A 242 -28.43 -4.02 -37.27
N TYR A 243 -27.87 -2.80 -37.27
CA TYR A 243 -27.22 -2.24 -38.45
C TYR A 243 -25.93 -2.99 -38.82
N GLN A 244 -25.09 -3.31 -37.83
CA GLN A 244 -23.86 -4.07 -38.05
C GLN A 244 -24.14 -5.47 -38.63
N ASP A 245 -25.18 -6.17 -38.18
CA ASP A 245 -25.57 -7.48 -38.72
C ASP A 245 -25.97 -7.40 -40.19
N ILE A 246 -26.69 -6.34 -40.59
CA ILE A 246 -27.06 -6.10 -42.00
C ILE A 246 -25.81 -5.78 -42.84
N VAL A 247 -24.89 -4.96 -42.32
CA VAL A 247 -23.62 -4.66 -42.98
C VAL A 247 -22.77 -5.92 -43.13
N ASN A 248 -22.67 -6.74 -42.07
CA ASN A 248 -21.94 -8.01 -42.10
C ASN A 248 -22.52 -8.99 -43.13
N LEU A 249 -23.86 -9.07 -43.25
CA LEU A 249 -24.54 -9.87 -44.28
C LEU A 249 -24.21 -9.35 -45.68
N SER A 250 -24.24 -8.04 -45.89
CA SER A 250 -23.87 -7.43 -47.17
C SER A 250 -22.39 -7.62 -47.50
N LEU A 251 -21.47 -7.62 -46.52
CA LEU A 251 -20.05 -7.93 -46.77
C LEU A 251 -19.83 -9.41 -47.11
N GLY A 252 -20.58 -10.32 -46.47
CA GLY A 252 -20.51 -11.76 -46.74
C GLY A 252 -21.26 -12.21 -48.01
N SER A 253 -22.04 -11.33 -48.63
CA SER A 253 -22.79 -11.61 -49.86
C SER A 253 -22.42 -10.62 -50.98
N ASP A 254 -22.62 -11.01 -52.23
CA ASP A 254 -22.26 -10.16 -53.38
C ASP A 254 -23.24 -8.98 -53.58
N TYR A 255 -24.25 -8.81 -52.72
CA TYR A 255 -25.23 -7.75 -52.80
C TYR A 255 -24.78 -6.49 -52.06
N THR A 256 -24.77 -5.36 -52.77
CA THR A 256 -24.39 -4.04 -52.24
C THR A 256 -25.61 -3.14 -52.05
N PHE A 257 -25.53 -2.26 -51.05
CA PHE A 257 -26.44 -1.13 -50.81
C PHE A 257 -25.60 0.15 -50.67
N GLU A 258 -26.18 1.33 -50.92
CA GLU A 258 -25.48 2.63 -50.95
C GLU A 258 -24.55 2.89 -49.74
N GLY A 259 -24.89 2.41 -48.53
CA GLY A 259 -24.06 2.54 -47.33
C GLY A 259 -22.95 1.48 -47.14
N THR A 260 -22.93 0.44 -47.97
CA THR A 260 -21.96 -0.68 -47.90
C THR A 260 -20.95 -0.68 -49.05
N GLU A 261 -21.25 0.05 -50.13
CA GLU A 261 -20.35 0.23 -51.27
C GLU A 261 -19.07 0.94 -50.83
N GLU A 262 -19.17 2.00 -50.02
CA GLU A 262 -18.01 2.70 -49.46
C GLU A 262 -17.18 1.84 -48.49
N LEU A 263 -17.78 0.84 -47.85
CA LEU A 263 -17.10 -0.07 -46.92
C LEU A 263 -16.43 -1.23 -47.66
N LYS A 264 -17.05 -1.75 -48.73
CA LYS A 264 -16.43 -2.71 -49.65
C LYS A 264 -15.26 -2.08 -50.41
N ASP A 265 -15.41 -0.85 -50.89
CA ASP A 265 -14.32 -0.10 -51.54
C ASP A 265 -13.12 0.13 -50.61
N ARG A 266 -13.37 0.37 -49.31
CA ARG A 266 -12.32 0.48 -48.28
C ARG A 266 -11.64 -0.84 -47.94
N LEU A 267 -12.37 -1.95 -47.99
CA LEU A 267 -11.83 -3.30 -47.76
C LEU A 267 -11.05 -3.83 -48.97
N GLU A 268 -11.51 -3.54 -50.18
CA GLU A 268 -10.87 -3.95 -51.44
C GLU A 268 -9.67 -3.07 -51.82
N HIS A 269 -9.61 -1.81 -51.33
CA HIS A 269 -8.49 -0.89 -51.56
C HIS A 269 -7.93 -0.27 -50.26
N PRO A 270 -7.29 -1.07 -49.39
CA PRO A 270 -6.76 -0.61 -48.10
C PRO A 270 -5.66 0.47 -48.22
N GLU A 271 -4.99 0.58 -49.37
CA GLU A 271 -3.92 1.57 -49.59
C GLU A 271 -4.43 3.00 -49.84
N LYS A 272 -5.67 3.20 -50.28
CA LYS A 272 -6.22 4.55 -50.58
C LYS A 272 -6.69 5.31 -49.34
N TYR A 273 -6.94 4.60 -48.24
CA TYR A 273 -7.49 5.19 -47.01
C TYR A 273 -6.57 5.09 -45.79
N ALA A 274 -5.40 4.46 -45.90
CA ALA A 274 -4.36 4.44 -44.86
C ALA A 274 -3.79 5.83 -44.53
N ALA A 275 -3.96 6.81 -45.42
CA ALA A 275 -3.54 8.20 -45.20
C ALA A 275 -4.54 9.07 -44.41
N ALA A 276 -5.71 8.52 -44.02
CA ALA A 276 -6.75 9.24 -43.29
C ALA A 276 -6.94 8.74 -41.85
N ALA A 277 -5.90 8.16 -41.24
CA ALA A 277 -5.84 8.07 -39.78
C ALA A 277 -5.57 9.48 -39.21
N PRO A 278 -6.36 9.99 -38.26
CA PRO A 278 -6.03 11.24 -37.59
C PRO A 278 -4.70 11.05 -36.85
N ALA A 279 -3.69 11.79 -37.27
CA ALA A 279 -2.48 12.00 -36.49
C ALA A 279 -2.89 12.59 -35.12
N PRO A 280 -2.26 12.16 -34.02
CA PRO A 280 -2.53 12.71 -32.70
C PRO A 280 -2.20 14.21 -32.74
N SER A 281 -3.18 15.04 -32.39
CA SER A 281 -2.99 16.49 -32.23
C SER A 281 -1.99 16.72 -31.10
N GLU A 282 -0.77 17.10 -31.49
CA GLU A 282 0.19 17.77 -30.61
C GLU A 282 -0.44 19.03 -30.02
N GLU A 283 -0.34 19.13 -28.69
CA GLU A 283 -0.63 20.31 -27.90
C GLU A 283 0.11 21.53 -28.46
N LYS A 284 -0.65 22.50 -29.00
CA LYS A 284 -0.16 23.87 -29.14
C LYS A 284 -0.08 24.52 -27.76
N LYS A 285 1.13 24.59 -27.22
CA LYS A 285 1.56 25.70 -26.36
C LYS A 285 1.59 26.96 -27.21
N GLU A 286 0.66 27.88 -26.97
CA GLU A 286 0.78 29.30 -27.35
C GLU A 286 -0.26 30.10 -26.53
N ASP A 287 -0.08 30.10 -25.20
CA ASP A 287 -0.67 31.09 -24.30
C ASP A 287 0.48 31.84 -23.62
N GLN A 288 1.04 32.83 -24.31
CA GLN A 288 1.76 33.98 -23.74
C GLN A 288 2.12 34.95 -24.87
N GLU A 289 1.35 36.04 -24.96
CA GLU A 289 1.67 37.38 -25.48
C GLU A 289 0.47 37.96 -26.24
N GLU A 290 -0.53 38.48 -25.51
CA GLU A 290 -1.37 39.60 -25.94
C GLU A 290 -2.21 40.10 -24.75
N GLU A 291 -1.53 40.58 -23.71
CA GLU A 291 -2.10 41.46 -22.69
C GLU A 291 -1.25 42.74 -22.62
N LYS A 292 -1.23 43.48 -23.73
CA LYS A 292 -0.92 44.92 -23.77
C LYS A 292 -1.77 45.54 -24.88
N GLU A 293 -2.60 46.49 -24.46
CA GLU A 293 -3.48 47.39 -25.22
C GLU A 293 -4.96 46.99 -25.22
N GLY A 294 -5.66 47.57 -24.24
CA GLY A 294 -7.10 47.51 -24.00
C GLY A 294 -7.43 48.09 -22.65
#